data_AF-A0A173V7V2-F1
#
_entry.id   AF-A0A173V7V2-F1
#
_cell.length_a   1.000
_cell.length_b   1.000
_cell.length_c   1.000
_cell.angle_alpha   90.00
_cell.angle_beta   90.00
_cell.angle_gamma   90.00
#
_symmetry.space_group_name_H-M   'P 1'
#
loop_
_entity.id
_entity.type
_entity.pdbx_description
1 polymer ?
#
loop_
_entity_poly.entity_id
_entity_poly.type
_entity_poly.pdbx_seq_one_letter_code
_entity_poly.pdbx_strand_id
1 'polypeptide(L)'
;MEINEKLEVFFGAAIGAANSQSESMLDEQKNIYQSAMEEHEQSCRDALKSSRRIFLEKQKKEVNRRNAEQTMAWKKDYQALKEQKTEELFEMVKEKLLSYRRTDAYEAFLLAQIGKAKEFAQGEDLTVFISPSDQERQAVLEEKSGCRVEIAEDEFSGGMRAVIPAKNVLIDESFAERMKHAGEICWI
;
A
#
# COMPACT_ATOMS: atom_id res chain seq x y z
N MET A 1 30.30 -102.90 12.36
CA MET A 1 29.37 -102.00 11.67
C MET A 1 29.43 -102.34 10.20
N GLU A 2 28.35 -102.90 9.69
CA GLU A 2 28.23 -103.42 8.33
C GLU A 2 28.19 -102.24 7.33
N ILE A 3 28.64 -102.47 6.09
CA ILE A 3 28.79 -101.41 5.07
C ILE A 3 27.47 -100.70 4.76
N ASN A 4 26.35 -101.41 4.85
CA ASN A 4 25.01 -100.85 4.61
C ASN A 4 24.58 -99.84 5.68
N GLU A 5 24.92 -100.07 6.95
CA GLU A 5 24.59 -99.14 8.04
C GLU A 5 25.33 -97.81 7.87
N LYS A 6 26.58 -97.84 7.39
CA LYS A 6 27.35 -96.63 7.09
C LYS A 6 26.77 -95.86 5.91
N LEU A 7 26.32 -96.55 4.86
CA LEU A 7 25.67 -95.94 3.71
C LEU A 7 24.38 -95.22 4.13
N GLU A 8 23.53 -95.86 4.94
CA GLU A 8 22.30 -95.25 5.45
C GLU A 8 22.58 -93.99 6.29
N VAL A 9 23.58 -94.03 7.16
CA VAL A 9 23.99 -92.86 7.95
C VAL A 9 24.51 -91.72 7.07
N PHE A 10 25.31 -92.02 6.04
CA PHE A 10 25.79 -91.02 5.09
C PHE A 10 24.66 -90.41 4.26
N PHE A 11 23.73 -91.21 3.76
CA PHE A 11 22.56 -90.72 3.02
C PHE A 11 21.66 -89.87 3.92
N GLY A 12 21.40 -90.30 5.16
CA GLY A 12 20.64 -89.53 6.14
C GLY A 12 21.30 -88.19 6.46
N ALA A 13 22.63 -88.17 6.64
CA ALA A 13 23.38 -86.94 6.87
C ALA A 13 23.39 -86.01 5.65
N ALA A 14 23.54 -86.55 4.44
CA ALA A 14 23.53 -85.77 3.20
C ALA A 14 22.14 -85.16 2.91
N ILE A 15 21.06 -85.93 3.10
CA ILE A 15 19.68 -85.43 2.96
C ILE A 15 19.36 -84.42 4.06
N GLY A 16 19.78 -84.69 5.31
CA GLY A 16 19.62 -83.75 6.42
C GLY A 16 20.33 -82.42 6.17
N ALA A 17 21.57 -82.46 5.67
CA ALA A 17 22.33 -81.27 5.31
C ALA A 17 21.69 -80.52 4.13
N ALA A 18 21.24 -81.24 3.09
CA ALA A 18 20.56 -80.63 1.94
C ALA A 18 19.22 -79.98 2.33
N ASN A 19 18.45 -80.62 3.21
CA ASN A 19 17.19 -80.08 3.74
C ASN A 19 17.44 -78.85 4.61
N SER A 20 18.40 -78.92 5.54
CA SER A 20 18.78 -77.78 6.38
C SER A 20 19.28 -76.60 5.56
N GLN A 21 20.09 -76.85 4.53
CA GLN A 21 20.53 -75.81 3.60
C GLN A 21 19.36 -75.21 2.82
N SER A 22 18.44 -76.05 2.34
CA SER A 22 17.25 -75.60 1.61
C SER A 22 16.32 -74.76 2.49
N GLU A 23 16.10 -75.17 3.74
CA GLU A 23 15.34 -74.40 4.73
C GLU A 23 15.99 -73.04 5.01
N SER A 24 17.31 -73.01 5.22
CA SER A 24 18.06 -71.75 5.41
C SER A 24 17.93 -70.82 4.21
N MET A 25 18.05 -71.34 2.99
CA MET A 25 17.90 -70.54 1.77
C MET A 25 16.49 -69.99 1.60
N LEU A 26 15.46 -70.77 1.94
CA LEU A 26 14.07 -70.33 1.89
C LEU A 26 13.79 -69.23 2.92
N ASP A 27 14.35 -69.34 4.13
CA ASP A 27 14.20 -68.33 5.17
C ASP A 27 14.91 -67.02 4.78
N GLU A 28 16.13 -67.11 4.25
CA GLU A 28 16.86 -65.96 3.71
C GLU A 28 16.07 -65.26 2.60
N GLN A 29 15.55 -66.02 1.62
CA GLN A 29 14.73 -65.43 0.55
C GLN A 29 13.49 -64.75 1.10
N LYS A 30 12.79 -65.38 2.05
CA LYS A 30 11.62 -64.80 2.69
C LYS A 30 11.95 -63.48 3.40
N ASN A 31 13.07 -63.43 4.12
CA ASN A 31 13.53 -62.22 4.80
C ASN A 31 13.87 -61.10 3.81
N ILE A 32 14.51 -61.43 2.68
CA ILE A 32 14.79 -60.47 1.60
C ILE A 32 13.50 -59.90 1.02
N TYR A 33 12.53 -60.76 0.68
CA TYR A 33 11.25 -60.31 0.13
C TYR A 33 10.48 -59.44 1.11
N GLN A 34 10.45 -59.81 2.39
CA GLN A 34 9.79 -59.03 3.42
C GLN A 34 10.45 -57.65 3.57
N SER A 35 11.77 -57.60 3.65
CA SER A 35 12.53 -56.35 3.78
C SER A 35 12.31 -55.43 2.57
N ALA A 36 12.37 -55.99 1.35
CA ALA A 36 12.13 -55.24 0.12
C ALA A 36 10.69 -54.70 0.02
N MET A 37 9.70 -55.47 0.49
CA MET A 37 8.31 -55.05 0.54
C MET A 37 8.11 -53.91 1.55
N GLU A 38 8.70 -54.02 2.74
CA GLU A 38 8.63 -52.98 3.77
C GLU A 38 9.30 -51.68 3.30
N GLU A 39 10.47 -51.76 2.66
CA GLU A 39 11.14 -50.61 2.05
C GLU A 39 10.29 -49.95 0.96
N HIS A 40 9.66 -50.76 0.10
CA HIS A 40 8.79 -50.24 -0.95
C HIS A 40 7.54 -49.54 -0.39
N GLU A 41 6.87 -50.16 0.58
CA GLU A 41 5.72 -49.56 1.26
C GLU A 41 6.11 -48.24 1.94
N GLN A 42 7.26 -48.20 2.60
CA GLN A 42 7.75 -47.00 3.27
C GLN A 42 8.06 -45.90 2.25
N SER A 43 8.73 -46.24 1.15
CA SER A 43 9.00 -45.32 0.04
C SER A 43 7.72 -44.75 -0.56
N CYS A 44 6.71 -45.59 -0.81
CA CYS A 44 5.40 -45.15 -1.27
C CYS A 44 4.71 -44.21 -0.28
N ARG A 45 4.76 -44.50 1.02
CA ARG A 45 4.18 -43.64 2.06
C ARG A 45 4.87 -42.28 2.08
N ASP A 46 6.18 -42.23 1.96
CA ASP A 46 6.93 -40.98 2.00
C ASP A 46 6.76 -40.16 0.72
N ALA A 47 6.66 -40.81 -0.45
CA ALA A 47 6.28 -40.17 -1.70
C ALA A 47 4.89 -39.53 -1.61
N LEU A 48 3.90 -40.23 -1.05
CA LEU A 48 2.54 -39.70 -0.83
C LEU A 48 2.53 -38.51 0.14
N LYS A 49 3.27 -38.59 1.26
CA LYS A 49 3.41 -37.48 2.20
C LYS A 49 4.04 -36.25 1.56
N SER A 50 5.10 -36.46 0.77
CA SER A 50 5.78 -35.38 0.03
C SER A 50 4.84 -34.72 -0.97
N SER A 51 4.16 -35.52 -1.79
CA SER A 51 3.17 -35.04 -2.77
C SER A 51 2.05 -34.24 -2.09
N ARG A 52 1.50 -34.75 -0.98
CA ARG A 52 0.50 -34.05 -0.18
C ARG A 52 1.02 -32.71 0.35
N ARG A 53 2.25 -32.67 0.86
CA ARG A 53 2.88 -31.42 1.35
C ARG A 53 3.00 -30.39 0.24
N ILE A 54 3.55 -30.80 -0.92
CA ILE A 54 3.72 -29.92 -2.09
C ILE A 54 2.36 -29.37 -2.53
N PHE A 55 1.33 -30.22 -2.60
CA PHE A 55 -0.02 -29.80 -2.96
C PHE A 55 -0.59 -28.77 -1.97
N LEU A 56 -0.46 -29.02 -0.67
CA LEU A 56 -0.94 -28.11 0.37
C LEU A 56 -0.20 -26.76 0.34
N GLU A 57 1.12 -26.76 0.15
CA GLU A 57 1.90 -25.53 0.01
C GLU A 57 1.50 -24.74 -1.23
N LYS A 58 1.26 -25.42 -2.36
CA LYS A 58 0.77 -24.80 -3.59
C LYS A 58 -0.60 -24.14 -3.38
N GLN A 59 -1.54 -24.84 -2.72
CA GLN A 59 -2.86 -24.29 -2.40
C GLN A 59 -2.75 -23.07 -1.47
N LYS A 60 -1.91 -23.16 -0.43
CA LYS A 60 -1.67 -22.03 0.48
C LYS A 60 -1.10 -20.81 -0.25
N LYS A 61 -0.13 -21.01 -1.13
CA LYS A 61 0.44 -19.95 -1.96
C LYS A 61 -0.61 -19.33 -2.88
N GLU A 62 -1.46 -20.13 -3.49
CA GLU A 62 -2.52 -19.65 -4.39
C GLU A 62 -3.57 -18.82 -3.63
N VAL A 63 -4.00 -19.27 -2.45
CA VAL A 63 -4.91 -18.49 -1.59
C VAL A 63 -4.27 -17.17 -1.18
N ASN A 64 -3.01 -17.18 -0.75
CA ASN A 64 -2.29 -15.96 -0.38
C ASN A 64 -2.13 -15.01 -1.57
N ARG A 65 -1.83 -15.52 -2.76
CA ARG A 65 -1.74 -14.73 -4.00
C ARG A 65 -3.06 -14.04 -4.30
N ARG A 66 -4.17 -14.78 -4.31
CA ARG A 66 -5.51 -14.21 -4.56
C ARG A 66 -5.90 -13.17 -3.52
N ASN A 67 -5.62 -13.44 -2.24
CA ASN A 67 -5.91 -12.50 -1.18
C ASN A 67 -5.08 -11.21 -1.31
N ALA A 68 -3.80 -11.33 -1.68
CA ALA A 68 -2.94 -10.18 -1.95
C ALA A 68 -3.45 -9.37 -3.16
N GLU A 69 -3.83 -10.04 -4.25
CA GLU A 69 -4.41 -9.41 -5.44
C GLU A 69 -5.70 -8.65 -5.12
N GLN A 70 -6.62 -9.27 -4.38
CA GLN A 70 -7.86 -8.61 -3.94
C GLN A 70 -7.60 -7.43 -3.01
N THR A 71 -6.66 -7.58 -2.06
CA THR A 71 -6.29 -6.49 -1.15
C THR A 71 -5.69 -5.31 -1.92
N MET A 72 -4.86 -5.57 -2.93
CA MET A 72 -4.30 -4.52 -3.79
C MET A 72 -5.38 -3.85 -4.63
N ALA A 73 -6.32 -4.62 -5.19
CA ALA A 73 -7.46 -4.08 -5.93
C ALA A 73 -8.31 -3.17 -5.04
N TRP A 74 -8.70 -3.62 -3.85
CA TRP A 74 -9.46 -2.80 -2.90
C TRP A 74 -8.72 -1.54 -2.46
N LYS A 75 -7.41 -1.61 -2.23
CA LYS A 75 -6.61 -0.42 -1.92
C LYS A 75 -6.63 0.58 -3.08
N LYS A 76 -6.50 0.09 -4.31
CA LYS A 76 -6.56 0.95 -5.50
C LYS A 76 -7.94 1.60 -5.64
N ASP A 77 -9.00 0.82 -5.53
CA ASP A 77 -10.38 1.32 -5.65
C ASP A 77 -10.70 2.32 -4.54
N TYR A 78 -10.26 2.04 -3.31
CA TYR A 78 -10.42 2.96 -2.18
C TYR A 78 -9.70 4.28 -2.42
N GLN A 79 -8.45 4.27 -2.90
CA GLN A 79 -7.74 5.52 -3.16
C GLN A 79 -8.33 6.30 -4.32
N ALA A 80 -8.74 5.62 -5.40
CA ALA A 80 -9.45 6.29 -6.50
C ALA A 80 -10.74 6.96 -6.00
N LEU A 81 -11.52 6.27 -5.16
CA LEU A 81 -12.75 6.84 -4.59
C LEU A 81 -12.45 7.99 -3.62
N LYS A 82 -11.40 7.87 -2.81
CA LYS A 82 -10.96 8.95 -1.90
C LYS A 82 -10.55 10.19 -2.70
N GLU A 83 -9.74 10.03 -3.74
CA GLU A 83 -9.32 11.10 -4.63
C GLU A 83 -10.53 11.76 -5.31
N GLN A 84 -11.44 10.95 -5.88
CA GLN A 84 -12.67 11.45 -6.49
C GLN A 84 -13.50 12.27 -5.50
N LYS A 85 -13.76 11.74 -4.30
CA LYS A 85 -14.57 12.44 -3.29
C LYS A 85 -13.89 13.71 -2.78
N THR A 86 -12.57 13.71 -2.71
CA THR A 86 -11.78 14.89 -2.36
C THR A 86 -11.94 15.94 -3.45
N GLU A 87 -11.77 15.58 -4.72
CA GLU A 87 -11.94 16.51 -5.85
C GLU A 87 -13.37 17.08 -5.90
N GLU A 88 -14.40 16.25 -5.75
CA GLU A 88 -15.80 16.70 -5.63
C GLU A 88 -15.99 17.70 -4.48
N LEU A 89 -15.37 17.46 -3.33
CA LEU A 89 -15.44 18.36 -2.18
C LEU A 89 -14.77 19.71 -2.47
N PHE A 90 -13.56 19.69 -3.04
CA PHE A 90 -12.84 20.91 -3.37
C PHE A 90 -13.56 21.72 -4.45
N GLU A 91 -14.21 21.07 -5.40
CA GLU A 91 -15.00 21.76 -6.42
C GLU A 91 -16.22 22.47 -5.80
N MET A 92 -16.94 21.81 -4.89
CA MET A 92 -18.02 22.46 -4.12
C MET A 92 -17.51 23.65 -3.29
N VAL A 93 -16.30 23.58 -2.75
CA VAL A 93 -15.69 24.69 -2.01
C VAL A 93 -15.37 25.85 -2.97
N LYS A 94 -14.83 25.59 -4.16
CA LYS A 94 -14.58 26.62 -5.18
C LYS A 94 -15.88 27.32 -5.57
N GLU A 95 -16.96 26.57 -5.84
CA GLU A 95 -18.27 27.15 -6.16
C GLU A 95 -18.78 28.07 -5.04
N LYS A 96 -18.65 27.62 -3.79
CA LYS A 96 -19.01 28.43 -2.62
C LYS A 96 -18.16 29.69 -2.52
N LEU A 97 -16.85 29.60 -2.74
CA LEU A 97 -15.95 30.76 -2.74
C LEU A 97 -16.31 31.74 -3.86
N LEU A 98 -16.64 31.26 -5.07
CA LEU A 98 -17.12 32.10 -6.16
C LEU A 98 -18.40 32.85 -5.79
N SER A 99 -19.35 32.17 -5.12
CA SER A 99 -20.56 32.82 -4.63
C SER A 99 -20.27 33.86 -3.54
N TYR A 100 -19.36 33.53 -2.60
CA TYR A 100 -18.95 34.42 -1.53
C TYR A 100 -18.27 35.69 -2.06
N ARG A 101 -17.44 35.57 -3.11
CA ARG A 101 -16.78 36.71 -3.75
C ARG A 101 -17.74 37.75 -4.28
N ARG A 102 -18.95 37.35 -4.71
CA ARG A 102 -19.97 38.27 -5.20
C ARG A 102 -20.69 39.05 -4.10
N THR A 103 -20.40 38.78 -2.84
CA THR A 103 -21.03 39.44 -1.69
C THR A 103 -20.18 40.60 -1.15
N ASP A 104 -20.81 41.54 -0.46
CA ASP A 104 -20.14 42.64 0.24
C ASP A 104 -19.23 42.15 1.38
N ALA A 105 -19.55 40.97 1.94
CA ALA A 105 -18.74 40.32 2.98
C ALA A 105 -17.32 40.01 2.49
N TYR A 106 -17.13 39.77 1.19
CA TYR A 106 -15.80 39.54 0.63
C TYR A 106 -14.93 40.80 0.65
N GLU A 107 -15.52 41.99 0.39
CA GLU A 107 -14.77 43.25 0.51
C GLU A 107 -14.35 43.51 1.96
N ALA A 108 -15.26 43.29 2.92
CA ALA A 108 -14.95 43.40 4.34
C ALA A 108 -13.84 42.41 4.76
N PHE A 109 -13.84 41.20 4.21
CA PHE A 109 -12.77 40.22 4.42
C PHE A 109 -11.43 40.72 3.88
N LEU A 110 -11.37 41.24 2.65
CA LEU A 110 -10.14 41.79 2.07
C LEU A 110 -9.58 42.94 2.92
N LEU A 111 -10.43 43.88 3.34
CA LEU A 111 -10.03 44.98 4.21
C LEU A 111 -9.47 44.50 5.56
N ALA A 112 -10.08 43.47 6.16
CA ALA A 112 -9.59 42.88 7.40
C ALA A 112 -8.21 42.21 7.21
N GLN A 113 -7.98 41.56 6.07
CA GLN A 113 -6.67 40.96 5.77
C GLN A 113 -5.61 42.04 5.51
N ILE A 114 -5.95 43.09 4.76
CA ILE A 114 -5.04 44.24 4.53
C ILE A 114 -4.68 44.89 5.88
N GLY A 115 -5.66 45.04 6.78
CA GLY A 115 -5.44 45.53 8.13
C GLY A 115 -4.42 44.69 8.91
N LYS A 116 -4.54 43.36 8.88
CA LYS A 116 -3.57 42.45 9.51
C LYS A 116 -2.17 42.56 8.91
N ALA A 117 -2.07 42.64 7.58
CA ALA A 117 -0.78 42.84 6.92
C ALA A 117 -0.15 44.19 7.26
N LYS A 118 -0.97 45.25 7.41
CA LYS A 118 -0.53 46.58 7.86
C LYS A 118 -0.05 46.57 9.30
N GLU A 119 -0.75 45.90 10.20
CA GLU A 119 -0.31 45.68 11.58
C GLU A 119 1.03 44.94 11.62
N PHE A 120 1.20 43.92 10.77
CA PHE A 120 2.44 43.18 10.64
C PHE A 120 3.59 44.03 10.06
N ALA A 121 3.29 44.93 9.12
CA ALA A 121 4.26 45.85 8.54
C ALA A 121 4.77 46.89 9.55
N GLN A 122 4.01 47.23 10.60
CA GLN A 122 4.39 48.18 11.66
C GLN A 122 4.81 49.57 11.14
N GLY A 123 4.19 50.02 10.04
CA GLY A 123 4.47 51.33 9.42
C GLY A 123 5.56 51.32 8.34
N GLU A 124 6.14 50.16 8.02
CA GLU A 124 7.00 49.96 6.85
C GLU A 124 6.19 49.96 5.54
N ASP A 125 6.89 50.13 4.41
CA ASP A 125 6.28 50.11 3.08
C ASP A 125 5.60 48.76 2.79
N LEU A 126 4.37 48.82 2.29
CA LEU A 126 3.47 47.68 2.10
C LEU A 126 2.78 47.81 0.75
N THR A 127 3.04 46.84 -0.13
CA THR A 127 2.31 46.69 -1.39
C THR A 127 1.40 45.49 -1.31
N VAL A 128 0.10 45.71 -1.47
CA VAL A 128 -0.92 44.66 -1.52
C VAL A 128 -1.19 44.33 -2.98
N PHE A 129 -1.27 43.05 -3.30
CA PHE A 129 -1.66 42.53 -4.61
C PHE A 129 -3.03 41.86 -4.51
N ILE A 130 -3.94 42.23 -5.40
CA ILE A 130 -5.25 41.61 -5.57
C ILE A 130 -5.34 40.88 -6.92
N SER A 131 -6.27 39.93 -7.02
CA SER A 131 -6.44 39.14 -8.24
C SER A 131 -7.01 40.03 -9.36
N PRO A 132 -6.68 39.79 -10.65
CA PRO A 132 -7.27 40.50 -11.78
C PRO A 132 -8.80 40.52 -11.77
N SER A 133 -9.42 39.42 -11.37
CA SER A 133 -10.88 39.31 -11.22
C SER A 133 -11.50 40.26 -10.17
N ASP A 134 -10.70 40.81 -9.25
CA ASP A 134 -11.14 41.75 -8.22
C ASP A 134 -10.73 43.21 -8.53
N GLN A 135 -10.25 43.49 -9.74
CA GLN A 135 -9.77 44.81 -10.17
C GLN A 135 -10.78 45.95 -9.91
N GLU A 136 -12.08 45.70 -10.09
CA GLU A 136 -13.12 46.70 -9.83
C GLU A 136 -13.13 47.21 -8.38
N ARG A 137 -12.59 46.41 -7.44
CA ARG A 137 -12.52 46.75 -6.01
C ARG A 137 -11.24 47.47 -5.63
N GLN A 138 -10.27 47.60 -6.53
CA GLN A 138 -8.96 48.22 -6.26
C GLN A 138 -9.12 49.62 -5.66
N ALA A 139 -9.87 50.50 -6.33
CA ALA A 139 -10.06 51.89 -5.88
C ALA A 139 -10.67 51.98 -4.48
N VAL A 140 -11.67 51.14 -4.19
CA VAL A 140 -12.34 51.09 -2.88
C VAL A 140 -11.41 50.57 -1.80
N LEU A 141 -10.58 49.55 -2.11
CA LEU A 141 -9.62 49.00 -1.18
C LEU A 141 -8.47 49.98 -0.89
N GLU A 142 -7.95 50.68 -1.89
CA GLU A 142 -6.93 51.72 -1.69
C GLU A 142 -7.45 52.87 -0.83
N GLU A 143 -8.65 53.38 -1.13
CA GLU A 143 -9.27 54.48 -0.38
C GLU A 143 -9.51 54.12 1.09
N LYS A 144 -10.07 52.93 1.35
CA LYS A 144 -10.42 52.49 2.71
C LYS A 144 -9.22 52.04 3.54
N SER A 145 -8.21 51.43 2.91
CA SER A 145 -7.04 50.91 3.64
C SER A 145 -5.90 51.93 3.77
N GLY A 146 -5.84 52.91 2.86
CA GLY A 146 -4.73 53.85 2.74
C GLY A 146 -3.40 53.17 2.38
N CYS A 147 -3.46 51.98 1.77
CA CYS A 147 -2.30 51.21 1.31
C CYS A 147 -2.27 51.16 -0.22
N ARG A 148 -1.08 50.98 -0.80
CA ARG A 148 -0.92 50.79 -2.24
C ARG A 148 -1.44 49.41 -2.63
N VAL A 149 -2.42 49.35 -3.52
CA VAL A 149 -3.00 48.08 -4.01
C VAL A 149 -2.72 47.96 -5.50
N GLU A 150 -2.00 46.91 -5.88
CA GLU A 150 -1.69 46.57 -7.26
C GLU A 150 -2.45 45.31 -7.70
N ILE A 151 -2.61 45.16 -9.01
CA ILE A 151 -3.21 43.97 -9.59
C ILE A 151 -2.08 42.98 -9.87
N ALA A 152 -2.19 41.76 -9.35
CA ALA A 152 -1.23 40.71 -9.66
C ALA A 152 -1.31 40.28 -11.12
N GLU A 153 -0.21 39.78 -11.68
CA GLU A 153 -0.19 39.19 -13.02
C GLU A 153 -0.94 37.85 -13.06
N ASP A 154 -0.89 37.09 -11.96
CA ASP A 154 -1.50 35.77 -11.85
C ASP A 154 -2.88 35.81 -11.17
N GLU A 155 -3.83 35.02 -11.67
CA GLU A 155 -5.13 34.82 -11.03
C GLU A 155 -5.02 33.80 -9.89
N PHE A 156 -5.36 34.22 -8.67
CA PHE A 156 -5.34 33.37 -7.48
C PHE A 156 -6.72 33.16 -6.85
N SER A 157 -7.78 33.33 -7.65
CA SER A 157 -9.18 33.05 -7.30
C SER A 157 -9.74 33.87 -6.14
N GLY A 158 -9.07 34.97 -5.77
CA GLY A 158 -9.43 35.87 -4.68
C GLY A 158 -8.57 35.72 -3.43
N GLY A 159 -8.78 36.61 -2.47
CA GLY A 159 -7.88 36.86 -1.34
C GLY A 159 -6.90 37.99 -1.67
N MET A 160 -5.77 38.02 -0.98
CA MET A 160 -4.74 39.03 -1.21
C MET A 160 -3.34 38.44 -0.99
N ARG A 161 -2.35 39.06 -1.63
CA ARG A 161 -0.94 38.88 -1.29
C ARG A 161 -0.38 40.21 -0.83
N ALA A 162 0.53 40.20 0.11
CA ALA A 162 1.15 41.43 0.60
C ALA A 162 2.66 41.26 0.68
N VAL A 163 3.39 42.21 0.10
CA VAL A 163 4.85 42.25 0.12
C VAL A 163 5.31 43.38 1.02
N ILE A 164 6.20 43.07 1.95
CA ILE A 164 6.85 44.03 2.85
C ILE A 164 8.35 43.98 2.56
N PRO A 165 8.88 44.86 1.68
CA PRO A 165 10.27 44.82 1.26
C PRO A 165 11.25 44.97 2.43
N ALA A 166 10.95 45.85 3.39
CA ALA A 166 11.79 46.12 4.55
C ALA A 166 12.02 44.88 5.44
N LYS A 167 11.04 43.96 5.49
CA LYS A 167 11.10 42.73 6.29
C LYS A 167 11.44 41.50 5.45
N ASN A 168 11.51 41.63 4.12
CA ASN A 168 11.64 40.52 3.16
C ASN A 168 10.58 39.42 3.38
N VAL A 169 9.33 39.83 3.62
CA VAL A 169 8.19 38.93 3.88
C VAL A 169 7.13 39.06 2.78
N LEU A 170 6.65 37.92 2.30
CA LEU A 170 5.43 37.77 1.50
C LEU A 170 4.37 37.10 2.38
N ILE A 171 3.24 37.78 2.57
CA ILE A 171 2.04 37.22 3.20
C ILE A 171 1.11 36.79 2.07
N ASP A 172 0.93 35.49 1.88
CA ASP A 172 -0.02 34.93 0.90
C ASP A 172 -1.30 34.47 1.61
N GLU A 173 -2.34 35.29 1.52
CA GLU A 173 -3.68 34.99 2.02
C GLU A 173 -4.66 34.77 0.85
N SER A 174 -4.13 34.31 -0.29
CA SER A 174 -4.94 33.94 -1.44
C SER A 174 -5.76 32.67 -1.17
N PHE A 175 -6.93 32.58 -1.81
CA PHE A 175 -7.72 31.37 -1.79
C PHE A 175 -7.01 30.21 -2.50
N ALA A 176 -6.21 30.49 -3.53
CA ALA A 176 -5.37 29.48 -4.17
C ALA A 176 -4.41 28.81 -3.17
N GLU A 177 -3.64 29.59 -2.40
CA GLU A 177 -2.69 29.02 -1.43
C GLU A 177 -3.42 28.34 -0.26
N ARG A 178 -4.51 28.92 0.25
CA ARG A 178 -5.32 28.28 1.29
C ARG A 178 -5.94 26.96 0.83
N MET A 179 -6.40 26.87 -0.41
CA MET A 179 -6.95 25.63 -0.99
C MET A 179 -5.86 24.57 -1.18
N LYS A 180 -4.68 24.98 -1.66
CA LYS A 180 -3.53 24.09 -1.77
C LYS A 180 -3.10 23.54 -0.40
N HIS A 181 -2.98 24.42 0.60
CA HIS A 181 -2.61 24.02 1.96
C HIS A 181 -3.68 23.14 2.61
N ALA A 182 -4.96 23.45 2.44
CA ALA A 182 -6.05 22.59 2.88
C ALA A 182 -6.02 21.23 2.17
N GLY A 183 -5.68 21.21 0.89
CA GLY A 183 -5.41 20.00 0.12
C GLY A 183 -4.35 19.15 0.80
N GLU A 184 -3.17 19.72 1.06
CA GLU A 184 -2.04 19.03 1.71
C GLU A 184 -2.38 18.49 3.11
N ILE A 185 -3.11 19.25 3.94
CA ILE A 185 -3.50 18.84 5.29
C ILE A 185 -4.58 17.76 5.27
N CYS A 186 -5.51 17.79 4.32
CA CYS A 186 -6.60 16.82 4.24
C CYS A 186 -6.12 15.38 3.95
N TRP A 187 -4.82 15.20 3.64
CA TRP A 187 -4.16 13.90 3.48
C TRP A 187 -3.54 13.33 4.76
N ILE A 188 -3.48 14.10 5.86
CA ILE A 188 -3.00 13.67 7.19
C ILE A 188 -4.18 13.22 8.06
#